data_AF-A0A7S8EYD9-F1
#
_entry.id   AF-A0A7S8EYD9-F1
#
_cell.length_a   1.000
_cell.length_b   1.000
_cell.length_c   1.000
_cell.angle_alpha   90.00
_cell.angle_beta   90.00
_cell.angle_gamma   90.00
#
_symmetry.space_group_name_H-M   'P 1'
#
loop_
_entity.id
_entity.type
_entity.pdbx_description
1 polymer ?
#
loop_
_entity_poly.entity_id
_entity_poly.type
_entity_poly.pdbx_seq_one_letter_code
_entity_poly.pdbx_strand_id
1 'polypeptide(L)'
;MNEFCEIMHKSGLPPMAVMRLAARSIGMIYREVADAHSGPEACPCGWRPNEVVDVEVLGMALMTACERCQVRDLRHMRIAGTA
;
A
#
# COMPACT_ATOMS: atom_id res chain seq x y z
N MET A 1 -4.95 12.56 11.16
CA MET A 1 -5.34 11.25 11.73
C MET A 1 -6.73 11.25 12.38
N ASN A 2 -7.50 12.36 12.35
CA ASN A 2 -8.86 12.40 12.94
C ASN A 2 -9.96 11.97 11.97
N GLU A 3 -9.83 12.31 10.69
CA GLU A 3 -10.87 12.07 9.69
C GLU A 3 -11.16 10.58 9.46
N PHE A 4 -10.12 9.74 9.45
CA PHE A 4 -10.28 8.29 9.34
C PHE A 4 -11.04 7.69 10.55
N CYS A 5 -10.70 8.14 11.76
CA CYS A 5 -11.38 7.70 12.98
C CYS A 5 -12.84 8.15 13.02
N GLU A 6 -13.15 9.37 12.57
CA GLU A 6 -14.52 9.86 12.45
C GLU A 6 -15.34 9.08 11.42
N ILE A 7 -14.74 8.73 10.28
CA ILE A 7 -15.40 7.92 9.24
C ILE A 7 -15.66 6.49 9.74
N MET A 8 -14.71 5.88 10.48
CA MET A 8 -14.92 4.58 11.11
C MET A 8 -16.05 4.63 12.16
N HIS A 9 -16.08 5.68 12.97
CA HIS A 9 -17.15 5.87 13.95
C HIS A 9 -18.52 6.02 13.28
N LYS A 10 -18.62 6.84 12.22
CA LYS A 10 -19.86 7.05 11.47
C LYS A 10 -20.33 5.81 10.71
N SER A 11 -19.41 4.99 10.20
CA SER A 11 -19.72 3.76 9.45
C SER A 11 -19.98 2.53 10.34
N GLY A 12 -19.60 2.58 11.63
CA GLY A 12 -19.71 1.46 12.56
C GLY A 12 -18.76 0.29 12.23
N LEU A 13 -17.83 0.46 11.28
CA LEU A 13 -16.94 -0.60 10.85
C LEU A 13 -15.71 -0.69 11.77
N PRO A 14 -15.34 -1.89 12.23
CA PRO A 14 -14.08 -2.06 12.95
C PRO A 14 -12.89 -1.79 12.01
N PRO A 15 -11.73 -1.31 12.51
CA PRO A 15 -10.58 -0.96 11.67
C PRO A 15 -10.17 -2.05 10.68
N MET A 16 -10.14 -3.31 11.13
CA MET A 16 -9.79 -4.43 10.26
C MET A 16 -10.83 -4.76 9.18
N ALA A 17 -12.09 -4.37 9.35
CA ALA A 17 -13.08 -4.49 8.26
C ALA A 17 -12.75 -3.50 7.12
N VAL A 18 -12.35 -2.27 7.46
CA VAL A 18 -11.91 -1.28 6.48
C VAL A 18 -10.65 -1.75 5.76
N MET A 19 -9.65 -2.27 6.50
CA MET A 19 -8.42 -2.79 5.88
C MET A 19 -8.69 -3.97 4.94
N ARG A 20 -9.60 -4.88 5.29
CA ARG A 20 -10.01 -5.99 4.41
C ARG A 20 -10.73 -5.50 3.16
N LEU A 21 -11.56 -4.46 3.27
CA LEU A 21 -12.23 -3.87 2.12
C LEU A 21 -11.21 -3.22 1.18
N ALA A 22 -10.25 -2.47 1.73
CA ALA A 22 -9.16 -1.87 0.95
C ALA A 22 -8.33 -2.93 0.21
N ALA A 23 -7.95 -4.02 0.90
CA ALA A 23 -7.21 -5.12 0.27
C ALA A 23 -7.99 -5.77 -0.89
N ARG A 24 -9.32 -5.95 -0.74
CA ARG A 24 -10.17 -6.45 -1.83
C ARG A 24 -10.19 -5.50 -3.02
N SER A 25 -10.32 -4.20 -2.77
CA SER A 25 -10.28 -3.19 -3.84
C SER A 25 -8.95 -3.20 -4.60
N ILE A 26 -7.82 -3.31 -3.88
CA ILE A 26 -6.50 -3.45 -4.50
C ILE A 26 -6.43 -4.71 -5.36
N GLY A 27 -6.93 -5.85 -4.88
CA GLY A 27 -6.97 -7.09 -5.65
C GLY A 27 -7.83 -7.01 -6.92
N MET A 28 -8.96 -6.28 -6.88
CA MET A 28 -9.78 -6.04 -8.07
C MET A 28 -9.04 -5.20 -9.10
N ILE A 29 -8.41 -4.11 -8.66
CA ILE A 29 -7.59 -3.24 -9.53
C ILE A 29 -6.43 -4.05 -10.13
N TYR A 30 -5.73 -4.85 -9.33
CA TYR A 30 -4.67 -5.73 -9.82
C TYR A 30 -5.16 -6.61 -10.96
N ARG A 31 -6.32 -7.26 -10.80
CA ARG A 31 -6.88 -8.14 -11.82
C ARG A 31 -7.23 -7.39 -13.11
N GLU A 32 -7.86 -6.23 -13.00
CA GLU A 32 -8.16 -5.39 -14.18
C GLU A 32 -6.88 -4.99 -14.93
N VAL A 33 -5.83 -4.61 -14.20
CA VAL A 33 -4.54 -4.28 -14.79
C VAL A 33 -3.90 -5.53 -15.40
N ALA A 34 -3.94 -6.67 -14.74
CA ALA A 34 -3.40 -7.92 -15.27
C ALA A 34 -4.11 -8.38 -16.56
N ASP A 35 -5.44 -8.23 -16.60
CA ASP A 35 -6.25 -8.56 -17.77
C ASP A 35 -5.88 -7.65 -18.96
N ALA A 36 -5.66 -6.34 -18.74
CA ALA A 36 -5.21 -5.41 -19.78
C ALA A 36 -3.80 -5.72 -20.33
N HIS A 37 -3.01 -6.52 -19.62
CA HIS A 37 -1.68 -6.97 -20.04
C HIS A 37 -1.68 -8.43 -20.52
N SER A 38 -2.87 -9.04 -20.63
CA SER A 38 -3.06 -10.40 -21.11
C SER A 38 -3.85 -10.40 -22.42
N GLY A 39 -3.42 -11.23 -23.37
CA GLY A 39 -4.15 -11.43 -24.63
C GLY A 39 -3.57 -10.68 -25.85
N PRO A 40 -4.30 -10.70 -26.98
CA PRO A 40 -3.79 -10.26 -28.28
C PRO A 40 -3.48 -8.76 -28.38
N GLU A 41 -4.23 -7.94 -27.62
CA GLU A 41 -4.09 -6.48 -27.56
C GLU A 41 -3.44 -6.04 -26.23
N ALA A 42 -2.60 -6.92 -25.66
CA ALA A 42 -1.91 -6.62 -24.40
C ALA A 42 -1.07 -5.35 -24.52
N CYS A 43 -1.10 -4.53 -23.46
CA CYS A 43 -0.26 -3.35 -23.34
C CYS A 43 1.23 -3.70 -23.60
N PRO A 44 1.94 -2.94 -24.46
CA PRO A 44 3.31 -3.27 -24.87
C PRO A 44 4.38 -2.86 -23.85
N CYS A 45 4.00 -2.47 -22.62
CA CYS A 45 4.94 -1.98 -21.61
C CYS A 45 5.93 -3.04 -21.10
N GLY A 46 5.68 -4.32 -21.42
CA GLY A 46 6.58 -5.43 -21.09
C GLY A 46 6.36 -6.04 -19.71
N TRP A 47 5.50 -5.47 -18.87
CA TRP A 47 5.08 -6.11 -17.62
C TRP A 47 4.22 -7.35 -17.94
N ARG A 48 4.57 -8.47 -17.29
CA ARG A 48 3.84 -9.74 -17.41
C ARG A 48 3.27 -10.09 -16.04
N PRO A 49 1.95 -10.13 -15.88
CA PRO A 49 1.35 -10.43 -14.58
C PRO A 49 1.79 -11.81 -14.07
N ASN A 50 2.20 -11.85 -12.81
CA ASN A 50 2.46 -13.08 -12.07
C ASN A 50 1.89 -12.90 -10.67
N GLU A 51 0.67 -13.41 -10.46
CA GLU A 51 -0.09 -13.18 -9.23
C GLU A 51 0.70 -13.49 -7.96
N VAL A 52 1.48 -14.57 -7.94
CA VAL A 52 2.25 -14.96 -6.76
C VAL A 52 3.31 -13.92 -6.44
N VAL A 53 4.11 -13.54 -7.44
CA VAL A 53 5.22 -12.58 -7.27
C VAL A 53 4.68 -11.17 -7.01
N ASP A 54 3.65 -10.76 -7.75
CA ASP A 54 3.08 -9.42 -7.65
C ASP A 54 2.42 -9.20 -6.29
N VAL A 55 1.66 -10.18 -5.77
CA VAL A 55 1.04 -10.09 -4.44
C VAL A 55 2.10 -10.09 -3.33
N GLU A 56 3.19 -10.83 -3.48
CA GLU A 56 4.32 -10.78 -2.55
C GLU A 56 4.96 -9.39 -2.53
N VAL A 57 5.19 -8.78 -3.69
CA VAL A 57 5.72 -7.40 -3.81
C VAL A 57 4.77 -6.38 -3.15
N LEU A 58 3.47 -6.49 -3.37
CA LEU A 58 2.48 -5.63 -2.72
C LEU A 58 2.49 -5.80 -1.19
N GLY A 59 2.64 -7.04 -0.70
CA GLY A 59 2.79 -7.33 0.72
C GLY A 59 4.05 -6.70 1.32
N MET A 60 5.19 -6.81 0.64
CA MET A 60 6.44 -6.15 1.04
C MET A 60 6.30 -4.64 1.08
N ALA A 61 5.71 -4.03 0.05
CA ALA A 61 5.48 -2.59 0.00
C ALA A 61 4.60 -2.11 1.18
N LEU A 62 3.56 -2.88 1.52
CA LEU A 62 2.71 -2.60 2.69
C LEU A 62 3.51 -2.71 4.01
N MET A 63 4.33 -3.75 4.17
CA MET A 63 5.19 -3.90 5.36
C MET A 63 6.16 -2.70 5.49
N THR A 64 6.85 -2.34 4.41
CA THR A 64 7.76 -1.17 4.39
C THR A 64 7.03 0.14 4.70
N ALA A 65 5.80 0.31 4.21
CA ALA A 65 5.00 1.49 4.53
C ALA A 65 4.65 1.57 6.02
N CYS A 66 4.39 0.43 6.67
CA CYS A 66 4.14 0.35 8.11
C CYS A 66 5.41 0.58 8.95
N GLU A 67 6.60 0.27 8.43
CA GLU A 67 7.87 0.41 9.16
C GLU A 67 8.30 1.87 9.41
N ARG A 68 7.73 2.84 8.67
CA ARG A 68 8.12 4.26 8.80
C ARG A 68 7.14 5.10 9.64
N CYS A 69 7.25 4.94 10.96
CA CYS A 69 7.01 6.04 11.90
C CYS A 69 7.99 6.02 13.10
N GLN A 70 9.21 5.56 12.89
CA GLN A 70 10.33 5.96 13.75
C GLN A 70 10.97 7.20 13.14
N VAL A 71 10.32 8.36 13.32
CA VAL A 71 11.05 9.62 13.23
C VAL A 71 12.18 9.49 14.22
N ARG A 72 13.44 9.38 13.74
CA ARG A 72 14.59 9.58 14.61
C ARG A 72 14.42 11.00 15.14
N ASP A 73 14.04 11.08 16.41
CA ASP A 73 13.83 12.32 17.10
C ASP A 73 15.05 13.20 16.86
N LEU A 74 14.84 14.35 16.21
CA LEU A 74 15.89 15.29 15.85
C LEU A 74 16.68 15.73 17.09
N ARG A 75 16.07 15.66 18.28
CA ARG A 75 16.70 15.92 19.57
C ARG A 75 17.80 14.91 19.94
N HIS A 76 17.78 13.71 19.35
CA HIS A 76 18.78 12.66 19.57
C HIS A 76 19.77 12.51 18.41
N MET A 77 19.69 13.36 17.38
CA MET A 77 20.64 13.35 16.27
C MET A 77 21.85 14.21 16.60
N ARG A 78 23.06 13.69 16.34
CA ARG A 78 24.31 14.42 16.56
C ARG A 78 24.44 15.56 15.55
N ILE A 79 24.64 16.78 16.02
CA ILE A 79 24.84 17.97 15.17
C ILE A 79 26.08 17.74 14.28
N ALA A 80 25.91 17.89 12.97
CA ALA A 80 26.94 17.58 11.97
C ALA A 80 27.82 18.78 11.54
N GLY A 81 27.50 19.99 12.01
CA GLY A 81 28.25 21.20 11.68
C GLY A 81 28.71 21.95 12.92
N THR A 82 29.86 22.61 12.81
CA THR A 82 30.35 23.64 13.75
C THR A 82 30.48 24.96 12.99
N ALA A 83 30.05 26.06 13.61
CA ALA A 83 30.17 27.42 13.07
C ALA A 83 31.61 27.95 13.21
#